data_AF-A0A7S2YTS4-F1
#
_entry.id   AF-A0A7S2YTS4-F1
#
_cell.length_a   1.000
_cell.length_b   1.000
_cell.length_c   1.000
_cell.angle_alpha   90.00
_cell.angle_beta   90.00
_cell.angle_gamma   90.00
#
_symmetry.space_group_name_H-M   'P 1'
#
loop_
_entity.id
_entity.type
_entity.pdbx_description
1 polymer ?
#
loop_
_entity_poly.entity_id
_entity_poly.type
_entity_poly.pdbx_seq_one_letter_code
_entity_poly.pdbx_strand_id
1 'polypeptide(L)'
;MALAQALANHNVPPFEFMVRTNEATYLNATKLRNMLPSTSTSTQEVSDFAYSGVDCRNDSPIVRDRRSPYYLSHELIAANQTLYKPHVRKENFYILSHPAVQCLAGPATTGLLPFENTNVGHHLAACNMTCRSNSQYQSSFQEIGWNLKRIRSLYQSGGEP
;
A
#
# COMPACT_ATOMS: atom_id res chain seq x y z
N MET A 1 7.23 -7.25 2.37
CA MET A 1 7.29 -8.70 2.06
C MET A 1 7.69 -9.55 3.27
N ALA A 2 8.75 -9.22 4.01
CA ALA A 2 9.16 -9.99 5.21
C ALA A 2 8.03 -10.17 6.25
N LEU A 3 7.18 -9.16 6.44
CA LEU A 3 5.99 -9.27 7.30
C LEU A 3 4.97 -10.28 6.76
N ALA A 4 4.68 -10.30 5.45
CA ALA A 4 3.76 -11.26 4.86
C ALA A 4 4.27 -12.70 5.01
N GLN A 5 5.57 -12.92 4.83
CA GLN A 5 6.22 -14.22 5.07
C GLN A 5 6.15 -14.63 6.54
N ALA A 6 6.40 -13.72 7.48
CA ALA A 6 6.24 -13.99 8.90
C ALA A 6 4.78 -14.35 9.24
N LEU A 7 3.81 -13.65 8.66
CA LEU A 7 2.38 -13.91 8.87
C LEU A 7 1.93 -15.26 8.28
N ALA A 8 2.56 -15.72 7.19
CA ALA A 8 2.25 -17.02 6.58
C ALA A 8 2.97 -18.20 7.25
N ASN A 9 4.15 -17.97 7.83
CA ASN A 9 4.98 -19.01 8.43
C ASN A 9 4.72 -19.19 9.95
N HIS A 10 4.16 -18.18 10.61
CA HIS A 10 3.79 -18.25 12.02
C HIS A 10 2.27 -18.44 12.18
N ASN A 11 1.85 -19.15 13.23
CA ASN A 11 0.44 -19.33 13.64
C ASN A 11 -0.18 -18.00 14.10
N VAL A 12 -0.25 -17.03 13.22
CA VAL A 12 -0.90 -15.75 13.46
C VAL A 12 -2.41 -16.01 13.56
N PRO A 13 -3.12 -15.34 14.49
CA PRO A 13 -4.56 -15.42 14.57
C PRO A 13 -5.20 -15.17 13.19
N PRO A 14 -6.32 -15.86 12.87
CA PRO A 14 -7.00 -15.63 11.62
C PRO A 14 -7.37 -14.14 11.51
N PHE A 15 -6.93 -13.52 10.42
CA PHE A 15 -7.26 -12.15 10.07
C PHE A 15 -7.89 -12.13 8.67
N GLU A 16 -8.87 -11.28 8.47
CA GLU A 16 -9.53 -11.12 7.17
C GLU A 16 -8.79 -10.13 6.28
N PHE A 17 -8.34 -9.03 6.89
CA PHE A 17 -7.67 -7.92 6.21
C PHE A 17 -6.42 -7.49 6.96
N MET A 18 -5.39 -7.13 6.20
CA MET A 18 -4.17 -6.49 6.66
C MET A 18 -4.09 -5.09 6.05
N VAL A 19 -3.75 -4.10 6.87
CA VAL A 19 -3.60 -2.72 6.43
C VAL A 19 -2.12 -2.36 6.48
N ARG A 20 -1.56 -1.91 5.35
CA ARG A 20 -0.20 -1.36 5.30
C ARG A 20 -0.27 0.15 5.20
N THR A 21 0.32 0.83 6.17
CA THR A 21 0.49 2.28 6.19
C THR A 21 1.97 2.65 6.13
N ASN A 22 2.27 3.91 5.87
CA ASN A 22 3.58 4.46 6.23
C ASN A 22 3.51 5.06 7.65
N GLU A 23 4.66 5.25 8.29
CA GLU A 23 4.78 5.77 9.66
C GLU A 23 4.19 7.19 9.82
N ALA A 24 4.08 7.93 8.73
CA ALA A 24 3.54 9.29 8.72
C ALA A 24 2.02 9.35 8.50
N THR A 25 1.35 8.21 8.26
CA THR A 25 -0.08 8.15 7.97
C THR A 25 -0.88 7.85 9.22
N TYR A 26 -1.78 8.75 9.58
CA TYR A 26 -2.81 8.48 10.58
C TYR A 26 -4.05 7.89 9.92
N LEU A 27 -4.55 6.77 10.46
CA LEU A 27 -5.77 6.12 10.00
C LEU A 27 -6.87 6.18 11.05
N ASN A 28 -8.07 6.57 10.63
CA ASN A 28 -9.26 6.39 11.45
C ASN A 28 -9.72 4.93 11.38
N ALA A 29 -9.30 4.12 12.35
CA ALA A 29 -9.61 2.69 12.39
C ALA A 29 -11.12 2.38 12.38
N THR A 30 -11.94 3.21 13.04
CA THR A 30 -13.40 3.04 13.08
C THR A 30 -14.03 3.26 11.72
N LYS A 31 -13.65 4.35 11.03
CA LYS A 31 -14.12 4.58 9.66
C LYS A 31 -13.64 3.49 8.71
N LEU A 32 -12.38 3.06 8.85
CA LEU A 32 -11.82 2.00 8.02
C LEU A 32 -12.59 0.68 8.19
N ARG A 33 -12.89 0.30 9.43
CA ARG A 33 -13.69 -0.89 9.74
C ARG A 33 -15.07 -0.83 9.10
N ASN A 34 -15.72 0.32 9.11
CA ASN A 34 -17.05 0.48 8.52
C ASN A 34 -17.05 0.45 6.98
N MET A 35 -15.88 0.63 6.35
CA MET A 35 -15.72 0.55 4.89
C MET A 35 -15.24 -0.82 4.42
N LEU A 36 -14.78 -1.68 5.34
CA LEU A 36 -14.42 -3.05 5.01
C LEU A 36 -15.69 -3.91 4.89
N PRO A 37 -15.77 -4.79 3.89
CA PRO A 37 -16.89 -5.71 3.77
C PRO A 37 -16.94 -6.63 5.00
N SER A 38 -18.13 -6.96 5.47
CA SER A 38 -18.29 -7.95 6.54
C SER A 38 -17.99 -9.36 6.05
N THR A 39 -17.78 -10.30 6.96
CA THR A 39 -17.61 -11.73 6.65
C THR A 39 -18.75 -12.38 5.87
N SER A 40 -19.95 -11.78 5.90
CA SER A 40 -21.13 -12.25 5.17
C SER A 40 -21.20 -11.79 3.70
N THR A 41 -20.19 -11.06 3.24
CA THR A 41 -20.13 -10.47 1.90
C THR A 41 -19.72 -11.52 0.86
N SER A 42 -20.17 -11.40 -0.39
CA SER A 42 -19.91 -12.42 -1.41
C SER A 42 -18.40 -12.63 -1.67
N THR A 43 -17.99 -13.84 -2.06
CA THR A 43 -16.58 -14.17 -2.40
C THR A 43 -16.01 -13.24 -3.48
N GLN A 44 -16.85 -12.76 -4.40
CA GLN A 44 -16.47 -11.81 -5.43
C GLN A 44 -16.17 -10.42 -4.84
N GLU A 45 -16.99 -9.91 -3.93
CA GLU A 45 -16.74 -8.63 -3.25
C GLU A 45 -15.46 -8.70 -2.40
N VAL A 46 -15.20 -9.79 -1.66
CA VAL A 46 -13.91 -9.95 -0.94
C VAL A 46 -12.73 -9.96 -1.90
N SER A 47 -12.89 -10.52 -3.10
CA SER A 47 -11.88 -10.47 -4.16
C SER A 47 -11.65 -9.04 -4.69
N ASP A 48 -12.69 -8.21 -4.70
CA ASP A 48 -12.61 -6.81 -5.09
C ASP A 48 -11.85 -5.96 -4.06
N PHE A 49 -11.83 -6.38 -2.80
CA PHE A 49 -11.01 -5.81 -1.73
C PHE A 49 -9.64 -6.49 -1.58
N ALA A 50 -9.31 -7.48 -2.44
CA ALA A 50 -8.12 -8.30 -2.25
C ALA A 50 -6.83 -7.47 -2.22
N TYR A 51 -6.75 -6.45 -3.07
CA TYR A 51 -5.75 -5.40 -3.02
C TYR A 51 -6.39 -4.06 -3.38
N SER A 52 -6.59 -3.21 -2.37
CA SER A 52 -7.26 -1.93 -2.56
C SER A 52 -6.53 -0.80 -1.82
N GLY A 53 -6.64 0.42 -2.33
CA GLY A 53 -6.03 1.58 -1.66
C GLY A 53 -6.45 2.90 -2.27
N VAL A 54 -5.84 3.97 -1.78
CA VAL A 54 -6.05 5.30 -2.36
C VAL A 54 -5.21 5.42 -3.62
N ASP A 55 -5.86 5.70 -4.75
CA ASP A 55 -5.21 6.08 -6.00
C ASP A 55 -4.22 5.01 -6.52
N CYS A 56 -4.76 3.84 -6.89
CA CYS A 56 -4.03 2.82 -7.62
C CYS A 56 -3.71 3.32 -9.04
N ARG A 57 -2.43 3.34 -9.41
CA ARG A 57 -1.97 3.86 -10.70
C ARG A 57 -1.15 2.86 -11.50
N ASN A 58 -1.21 3.03 -12.82
CA ASN A 58 -0.35 2.36 -13.80
C ASN A 58 0.75 3.32 -14.23
N ASP A 59 1.52 3.80 -13.25
CA ASP A 59 2.60 4.75 -13.52
C ASP A 59 3.66 4.10 -14.41
N SER A 60 4.26 4.87 -15.33
CA SER A 60 5.36 4.37 -16.14
C SER A 60 6.66 4.33 -15.33
N PRO A 61 7.52 3.30 -15.49
CA PRO A 61 8.86 3.32 -14.90
C PRO A 61 9.74 4.47 -15.43
N ILE A 62 9.32 5.12 -16.51
CA ILE A 62 10.07 6.18 -17.19
C ILE A 62 9.91 7.50 -16.43
N VAL A 63 10.67 7.64 -15.34
CA VAL A 63 10.99 8.94 -14.78
C VAL A 63 12.28 9.40 -15.45
N ARG A 64 12.19 10.27 -16.45
CA ARG A 64 13.37 10.74 -17.22
C ARG A 64 14.22 11.75 -16.48
N ASP A 65 13.65 12.38 -15.45
CA ASP A 65 14.36 13.37 -14.65
C ASP A 65 15.30 12.71 -13.65
N ARG A 66 16.61 12.82 -13.89
CA ARG A 66 17.69 12.31 -13.03
C ARG A 66 17.70 12.90 -11.62
N ARG A 67 17.04 14.04 -11.40
CA ARG A 67 16.92 14.68 -10.08
C ARG A 67 15.78 14.12 -9.27
N SER A 68 14.86 13.38 -9.90
CA SER A 68 13.76 12.75 -9.20
C SER A 68 14.28 11.60 -8.32
N PRO A 69 13.82 11.48 -7.07
CA PRO A 69 14.11 10.31 -6.24
C PRO A 69 13.51 9.02 -6.81
N TYR A 70 12.67 9.13 -7.85
CA TYR A 70 12.04 8.02 -8.55
C TYR A 70 12.72 7.69 -9.90
N TYR A 71 13.85 8.32 -10.22
CA TYR A 71 14.59 8.07 -11.48
C TYR A 71 15.06 6.62 -11.59
N LEU A 72 14.85 6.02 -12.77
CA LEU A 72 15.45 4.75 -13.17
C LEU A 72 16.34 4.93 -14.39
N SER A 73 17.50 4.30 -14.39
CA SER A 73 18.38 4.32 -15.57
C SER A 73 17.74 3.56 -16.74
N HIS A 74 18.09 3.95 -17.97
CA HIS A 74 17.61 3.27 -19.17
C HIS A 74 17.96 1.77 -19.19
N GLU A 75 19.08 1.38 -18.60
CA GLU A 75 19.50 -0.02 -18.46
C GLU A 75 18.57 -0.81 -17.54
N LEU A 76 18.18 -0.22 -16.39
CA LEU A 76 17.22 -0.83 -15.47
C LEU A 76 15.80 -0.91 -16.06
N ILE A 77 15.41 0.06 -16.88
CA ILE A 77 14.13 0.06 -17.59
C ILE A 77 14.13 -0.99 -18.72
N ALA A 78 15.23 -1.10 -19.47
CA ALA A 78 15.36 -2.02 -20.61
C ALA A 78 15.42 -3.49 -20.18
N ALA A 79 16.02 -3.79 -19.04
CA ALA A 79 16.11 -5.15 -18.50
C ALA A 79 14.78 -5.69 -17.93
N ASN A 80 13.73 -4.86 -17.81
CA ASN A 80 12.50 -5.19 -17.06
C ASN A 80 11.21 -4.67 -17.72
N GLN A 81 11.20 -4.45 -19.04
CA GLN A 81 10.10 -3.74 -19.71
C GLN A 81 8.70 -4.37 -19.53
N THR A 82 7.84 -3.67 -18.81
CA THR A 82 6.52 -3.16 -19.24
C THR A 82 6.07 -2.18 -18.15
N LEU A 83 5.11 -1.30 -18.46
CA LEU A 83 4.52 -0.33 -17.50
C LEU A 83 4.35 -0.95 -16.10
N TYR A 84 4.56 -0.17 -15.03
CA TYR A 84 4.34 -0.70 -13.70
C TYR A 84 2.93 -1.25 -13.60
N LYS A 85 2.81 -2.42 -12.97
CA LYS A 85 1.50 -2.96 -12.64
C LYS A 85 0.76 -1.98 -11.72
N PRO A 86 -0.58 -1.98 -11.77
CA PRO A 86 -1.40 -1.17 -10.86
C PRO A 86 -0.92 -1.29 -9.42
N HIS A 87 -0.53 -0.18 -8.81
CA HIS A 87 -0.02 -0.16 -7.44
C HIS A 87 -0.41 1.13 -6.72
N VAL A 88 -0.40 1.08 -5.39
CA VAL A 88 -0.64 2.24 -4.52
C VAL A 88 0.65 3.03 -4.34
N ARG A 89 0.58 4.36 -4.43
CA ARG A 89 1.74 5.23 -4.19
C ARG A 89 2.29 5.07 -2.77
N LYS A 90 3.61 5.29 -2.62
CA LYS A 90 4.33 5.12 -1.34
C LYS A 90 3.70 5.90 -0.17
N GLU A 91 3.14 7.06 -0.47
CA GLU A 91 2.53 7.99 0.49
C GLU A 91 1.14 7.54 0.96
N ASN A 92 0.51 6.61 0.25
CA ASN A 92 -0.81 6.12 0.57
C ASN A 92 -0.75 4.78 1.32
N PHE A 93 -1.82 4.49 2.05
CA PHE A 93 -2.05 3.18 2.63
C PHE A 93 -2.80 2.28 1.65
N TYR A 94 -2.70 0.98 1.86
CA TYR A 94 -3.48 -0.01 1.14
C TYR A 94 -3.89 -1.15 2.06
N ILE A 95 -4.93 -1.87 1.64
CA ILE A 95 -5.51 -3.00 2.32
C ILE A 95 -5.27 -4.24 1.46
N LEU A 96 -4.90 -5.32 2.15
CA LEU A 96 -4.72 -6.65 1.57
C LEU A 96 -5.68 -7.61 2.26
N SER A 97 -6.40 -8.40 1.47
CA SER A 97 -7.10 -9.57 1.99
C SER A 97 -6.12 -10.66 2.42
N HIS A 98 -6.59 -11.61 3.23
CA HIS A 98 -5.79 -12.78 3.60
C HIS A 98 -5.18 -13.54 2.39
N PRO A 99 -5.92 -13.85 1.31
CA PRO A 99 -5.33 -14.45 0.10
C PRO A 99 -4.21 -13.61 -0.53
N ALA A 100 -4.33 -12.28 -0.52
CA ALA A 100 -3.29 -11.40 -1.04
C ALA A 100 -2.02 -11.44 -0.19
N VAL A 101 -2.16 -11.56 1.14
CA VAL A 101 -1.03 -11.75 2.05
C VAL A 101 -0.36 -13.10 1.81
N GLN A 102 -1.13 -14.17 1.61
CA GLN A 102 -0.58 -15.49 1.26
C GLN A 102 0.18 -15.46 -0.07
N CYS A 103 -0.36 -14.80 -1.08
CA CYS A 103 0.34 -14.59 -2.36
C CYS A 103 1.69 -13.90 -2.12
N LEU A 104 1.71 -12.80 -1.37
CA LEU A 104 2.94 -12.05 -1.05
C LEU A 104 3.95 -12.81 -0.18
N ALA A 105 3.51 -13.85 0.53
CA ALA A 105 4.38 -14.72 1.31
C ALA A 105 5.07 -15.78 0.45
N GLY A 106 4.53 -16.08 -0.74
CA GLY A 106 5.16 -16.98 -1.71
C GLY A 106 6.50 -16.45 -2.24
N PRO A 107 7.24 -17.27 -3.00
CA PRO A 107 8.49 -16.85 -3.63
C PRO A 107 8.23 -15.66 -4.56
N ALA A 108 9.10 -14.65 -4.52
CA ALA A 108 9.03 -13.50 -5.40
C ALA A 108 9.11 -13.95 -6.86
N THR A 109 8.02 -13.75 -7.63
CA THR A 109 7.96 -14.14 -9.05
C THR A 109 8.57 -13.08 -9.96
N THR A 110 8.84 -11.88 -9.43
CA THR A 110 9.40 -10.75 -10.16
C THR A 110 10.70 -10.29 -9.54
N GLY A 111 11.64 -9.82 -10.37
CA GLY A 111 12.85 -9.17 -9.88
C GLY A 111 12.53 -7.97 -8.98
N LEU A 112 13.38 -7.72 -7.99
CA LEU A 112 13.20 -6.61 -7.05
C LEU A 112 13.32 -5.28 -7.79
N LEU A 113 12.21 -4.55 -7.86
CA LEU A 113 12.16 -3.15 -8.24
C LEU A 113 12.58 -2.27 -7.05
N PRO A 114 13.08 -1.06 -7.29
CA PRO A 114 13.58 -0.19 -6.21
C PRO A 114 12.48 0.41 -5.33
N PHE A 115 11.21 0.25 -5.70
CA PHE A 115 10.08 0.78 -4.95
C PHE A 115 9.24 -0.36 -4.36
N GLU A 116 9.13 -0.39 -3.04
CA GLU A 116 8.42 -1.45 -2.30
C GLU A 116 6.97 -1.63 -2.78
N ASN A 117 6.20 -0.55 -2.89
CA ASN A 117 4.80 -0.66 -3.29
C ASN A 117 4.65 -1.14 -4.75
N THR A 118 5.62 -0.81 -5.61
CA THR A 118 5.66 -1.32 -6.98
C THR A 118 5.95 -2.81 -7.00
N ASN A 119 6.86 -3.30 -6.15
CA ASN A 119 7.07 -4.75 -5.95
C ASN A 119 5.79 -5.45 -5.51
N VAL A 120 5.05 -4.86 -4.57
CA VAL A 120 3.77 -5.41 -4.10
C VAL A 120 2.77 -5.51 -5.26
N GLY A 121 2.61 -4.46 -6.06
CA GLY A 121 1.72 -4.49 -7.23
C GLY A 121 2.14 -5.53 -8.28
N HIS A 122 3.44 -5.66 -8.56
CA HIS A 122 3.96 -6.67 -9.49
C HIS A 122 3.74 -8.10 -9.00
N HIS A 123 4.02 -8.36 -7.72
CA HIS A 123 3.88 -9.69 -7.12
C HIS A 123 2.41 -10.10 -7.05
N LEU A 124 1.52 -9.20 -6.63
CA LEU A 124 0.07 -9.47 -6.60
C LEU A 124 -0.51 -9.67 -8.01
N ALA A 125 -0.02 -8.93 -9.01
CA ALA A 125 -0.41 -9.14 -10.40
C ALA A 125 -0.06 -10.55 -10.91
N ALA A 126 1.05 -11.14 -10.44
CA ALA A 126 1.40 -12.53 -10.76
C ALA A 126 0.43 -13.55 -10.14
N CYS A 127 -0.31 -13.16 -9.10
CA CYS A 127 -1.40 -13.94 -8.50
C CYS A 127 -2.79 -13.55 -9.05
N ASN A 128 -2.85 -12.87 -10.21
CA ASN A 128 -4.09 -12.35 -10.80
C ASN A 128 -4.85 -11.35 -9.91
N MET A 129 -4.17 -10.72 -8.95
CA MET A 129 -4.73 -9.68 -8.09
C MET A 129 -4.27 -8.32 -8.58
N THR A 130 -5.22 -7.41 -8.78
CA THR A 130 -4.96 -6.06 -9.30
C THR A 130 -5.37 -5.02 -8.28
N CYS A 131 -4.55 -3.98 -8.11
CA CYS A 131 -4.85 -2.84 -7.26
C CYS A 131 -6.15 -2.17 -7.71
N ARG A 132 -7.10 -2.00 -6.80
CA ARG A 132 -8.33 -1.23 -7.03
C ARG A 132 -8.34 0.06 -6.21
N SER A 133 -8.55 1.17 -6.89
CA SER A 133 -8.75 2.46 -6.25
C SER A 133 -10.08 2.47 -5.52
N ASN A 134 -10.06 2.79 -4.24
CA ASN A 134 -11.27 3.05 -3.45
C ASN A 134 -11.23 4.48 -2.92
N SER A 135 -12.05 5.36 -3.51
CA SER A 135 -12.10 6.79 -3.13
C SER A 135 -12.64 7.01 -1.72
N GLN A 136 -13.39 6.07 -1.15
CA GLN A 136 -13.90 6.19 0.22
C GLN A 136 -12.76 6.21 1.25
N TYR A 137 -11.64 5.54 0.95
CA TYR A 137 -10.44 5.52 1.79
C TYR A 137 -9.80 6.90 1.94
N GLN A 138 -10.00 7.80 0.98
CA GLN A 138 -9.54 9.18 1.06
C GLN A 138 -10.21 9.94 2.23
N SER A 139 -11.43 9.59 2.61
CA SER A 139 -12.12 10.20 3.76
C SER A 139 -11.67 9.66 5.13
N SER A 140 -10.96 8.54 5.14
CA SER A 140 -10.29 7.97 6.32
C SER A 140 -8.84 8.41 6.46
N PHE A 141 -8.31 9.04 5.43
CA PHE A 141 -7.10 9.83 5.48
C PHE A 141 -7.42 11.16 6.17
N GLN A 142 -7.00 11.31 7.43
CA GLN A 142 -6.90 12.65 8.01
C GLN A 142 -5.44 13.07 7.91
N GLU A 143 -5.20 14.14 7.15
CA GLU A 143 -3.90 14.80 7.03
C GLU A 143 -3.56 15.55 8.34
N ILE A 144 -3.50 14.83 9.46
CA ILE A 144 -3.05 15.36 10.76
C ILE A 144 -1.52 15.53 10.77
N GLY A 145 -0.82 15.19 9.68
CA GLY A 145 0.60 15.55 9.50
C GLY A 145 0.84 17.06 9.46
N TRP A 146 -0.13 17.85 8.95
CA TRP A 146 -0.05 19.31 8.98
C TRP A 146 -0.40 19.89 10.35
N ASN A 147 -1.40 19.33 11.03
CA ASN A 147 -1.82 19.83 12.34
C ASN A 147 -0.86 19.44 13.47
N LEU A 148 -0.23 18.26 13.44
CA LEU A 148 0.78 17.88 14.45
C LEU A 148 2.09 18.67 14.31
N LYS A 149 2.53 19.01 13.08
CA LYS A 149 3.65 19.96 12.90
C LYS A 149 3.31 21.33 13.50
N ARG A 150 2.07 21.81 13.30
CA ARG A 150 1.59 23.07 13.88
C ARG A 150 1.47 23.00 15.41
N ILE A 151 1.00 21.88 15.97
CA ILE A 151 0.94 21.65 17.42
C ILE A 151 2.35 21.60 18.02
N ARG A 152 3.32 20.91 17.39
CA ARG A 152 4.74 20.95 17.82
C ARG A 152 5.33 22.36 17.77
N SER A 153 4.98 23.16 16.76
CA SER A 153 5.38 24.57 16.70
C SER A 153 4.73 25.40 17.81
N LEU A 154 3.46 25.15 18.15
CA LEU A 154 2.76 25.83 19.25
C LEU A 154 3.36 25.50 20.62
N TYR A 155 3.79 24.24 20.84
CA TYR A 155 4.49 23.83 22.08
C TYR A 155 5.98 24.22 22.11
N GLN A 156 6.57 24.60 20.98
CA GLN A 156 7.94 25.14 20.93
C GLN A 156 8.00 26.66 21.07
N SER A 157 6.88 27.38 20.90
CA SER A 157 6.83 28.84 20.92
C SER A 157 6.17 29.46 22.17
N GLY A 158 5.83 28.71 23.21
CA GLY A 158 5.30 29.33 24.42
C GLY A 158 4.99 28.38 25.58
N GLY A 159 5.67 28.63 26.71
CA GLY A 159 5.17 28.34 28.05
C GLY A 159 5.71 27.09 28.72
N GLU A 160 6.60 27.26 29.69
CA GLU A 160 6.65 26.45 30.91
C GLU A 160 5.23 26.35 31.55
N PRO A 161 4.98 25.30 32.36
CA PRO A 161 3.79 24.44 32.37
C PRO A 161 2.41 25.11 32.54
#